data_AF-A0A417YGP2-F1
#
_entry.id   AF-A0A417YGP2-F1
#
_cell.length_a   1.000
_cell.length_b   1.000
_cell.length_c   1.000
_cell.angle_alpha   90.00
_cell.angle_beta   90.00
_cell.angle_gamma   90.00
#
_symmetry.space_group_name_H-M   'P 1'
#
loop_
_entity.id
_entity.type
_entity.pdbx_description
1 polymer ?
#
loop_
_entity_poly.entity_id
_entity_poly.type
_entity_poly.pdbx_seq_one_letter_code
_entity_poly.pdbx_strand_id
1 'polypeptide(L)'
;MNFVSKSVPHHLQEKVATDQQIDIFFFIDIHKGSLTADKVILFNLTEERSEDIAFEYSNRRLIIRPRKHLSQNTHYQIQLIGGREGIKDITGRVMAESYQSEFYTSVATTIQPPTITSPTDLVEISGDVSFKWTPSPGAAYYEVEVSRTNTFQNLVWPASEVKIYETEVSPYINYEKGLYYMRARSVNAEGKKSHYTKAIQYYYSGLPQTNNRIVKEINPPPHILLETSARVISNETPINVLQQHFINELGEQKKASFHLIRSKPKHKGTNLTLNNNEIVLTFNQEIDPDSVSSEAVYVLAERN
;
A
#
# COMPACT_ATOMS: atom_id res chain seq x y z
N MET A 1 -45.62 26.86 -5.16
CA MET A 1 -44.33 27.24 -5.79
C MET A 1 -43.25 26.84 -4.81
N ASN A 2 -42.32 25.97 -5.22
CA ASN A 2 -41.34 25.37 -4.31
C ASN A 2 -40.35 26.44 -3.84
N PHE A 3 -40.09 26.53 -2.55
CA PHE A 3 -39.11 27.46 -1.98
C PHE A 3 -37.68 26.97 -2.20
N VAL A 4 -37.48 25.66 -2.03
CA VAL A 4 -36.20 24.98 -2.17
C VAL A 4 -36.00 24.56 -3.64
N SER A 5 -34.84 24.89 -4.20
CA SER A 5 -34.43 24.50 -5.55
C SER A 5 -33.62 23.21 -5.58
N LYS A 6 -32.74 23.01 -4.60
CA LYS A 6 -31.87 21.83 -4.50
C LYS A 6 -31.39 21.62 -3.05
N SER A 7 -31.17 20.37 -2.68
CA SER A 7 -30.40 19.97 -1.49
C SER A 7 -29.15 19.17 -1.87
N VAL A 8 -28.11 19.27 -1.04
CA VAL A 8 -26.94 18.41 -1.02
C VAL A 8 -26.69 18.02 0.44
N PRO A 9 -26.76 16.74 0.83
CA PRO A 9 -27.09 15.58 0.02
C PRO A 9 -28.46 15.69 -0.66
N HIS A 10 -28.60 15.04 -1.82
CA HIS A 10 -29.87 14.93 -2.50
C HIS A 10 -30.86 14.10 -1.67
N HIS A 11 -32.16 14.30 -1.88
CA HIS A 11 -33.19 13.48 -1.25
C HIS A 11 -32.97 11.98 -1.57
N LEU A 12 -32.97 11.15 -0.53
CA LEU A 12 -32.67 9.72 -0.52
C LEU A 12 -31.25 9.36 -1.00
N GLN A 13 -30.32 10.31 -0.94
CA GLN A 13 -28.93 10.02 -1.30
C GLN A 13 -28.32 9.03 -0.29
N GLU A 14 -27.73 7.96 -0.82
CA GLU A 14 -26.99 6.99 -0.05
C GLU A 14 -25.49 7.32 0.01
N LYS A 15 -24.79 6.61 0.91
CA LYS A 15 -23.33 6.68 1.07
C LYS A 15 -22.81 8.08 1.36
N VAL A 16 -23.59 8.88 2.09
CA VAL A 16 -23.17 10.19 2.55
C VAL A 16 -22.03 10.04 3.56
N ALA A 17 -20.99 10.86 3.43
CA ALA A 17 -19.86 10.88 4.35
C ALA A 17 -20.28 11.46 5.71
N THR A 18 -19.67 11.01 6.81
CA THR A 18 -20.08 11.39 8.17
C THR A 18 -19.63 12.81 8.58
N ASP A 19 -18.76 13.43 7.79
CA ASP A 19 -18.30 14.81 7.91
C ASP A 19 -18.94 15.74 6.87
N GLN A 20 -19.89 15.23 6.08
CA GLN A 20 -20.55 15.98 5.03
C GLN A 20 -21.36 17.15 5.61
N GLN A 21 -21.09 18.36 5.12
CA GLN A 21 -21.98 19.50 5.34
C GLN A 21 -23.23 19.40 4.45
N ILE A 22 -24.34 19.96 4.92
CA ILE A 22 -25.63 19.93 4.22
C ILE A 22 -25.89 21.32 3.64
N ASP A 23 -26.11 21.40 2.34
CA ASP A 23 -26.40 22.63 1.61
C ASP A 23 -27.82 22.61 1.05
N ILE A 24 -28.59 23.65 1.34
CA ILE A 24 -29.94 23.85 0.79
C ILE A 24 -29.96 25.15 -0.01
N PHE A 25 -30.38 25.05 -1.27
CA PHE A 25 -30.48 26.16 -2.20
C PHE A 25 -31.94 26.58 -2.36
N PHE A 26 -32.18 27.88 -2.42
CA PHE A 26 -33.51 28.47 -2.57
C PHE A 26 -33.66 29.18 -3.92
N PHE A 27 -34.89 29.26 -4.42
CA PHE A 27 -35.17 30.04 -5.63
C PHE A 27 -35.09 31.55 -5.36
N ILE A 28 -35.55 31.97 -4.19
CA ILE A 28 -35.62 33.36 -3.73
C ILE A 28 -34.82 33.48 -2.43
N ASP A 29 -34.28 34.66 -2.19
CA ASP A 29 -33.55 34.95 -0.94
C ASP A 29 -34.49 34.86 0.27
N ILE A 30 -33.97 34.36 1.38
CA ILE A 30 -34.71 34.07 2.61
C ILE A 30 -34.47 35.19 3.60
N HIS A 31 -35.54 35.62 4.27
CA HIS A 31 -35.44 36.58 5.34
C HIS A 31 -34.68 35.96 6.50
N LYS A 32 -33.43 36.41 6.75
CA LYS A 32 -32.52 35.82 7.73
C LYS A 32 -33.12 35.67 9.14
N GLY A 33 -33.92 36.65 9.58
CA GLY A 33 -34.60 36.58 10.88
C GLY A 33 -35.68 35.51 10.99
N SER A 34 -36.06 34.87 9.88
CA SER A 34 -36.99 33.72 9.88
C SER A 34 -36.29 32.37 10.00
N LEU A 35 -34.95 32.33 9.86
CA LEU A 35 -34.13 31.13 10.02
C LEU A 35 -33.68 31.02 11.48
N THR A 36 -34.45 30.28 12.26
CA THR A 36 -34.19 30.03 13.68
C THR A 36 -33.94 28.53 13.92
N ALA A 37 -33.30 28.19 15.05
CA ALA A 37 -32.88 26.81 15.34
C ALA A 37 -34.05 25.83 15.50
N ASP A 38 -35.24 26.32 15.85
CA ASP A 38 -36.49 25.55 15.90
C ASP A 38 -37.08 25.27 14.51
N LYS A 39 -36.61 25.95 13.46
CA LYS A 39 -37.14 25.83 12.09
C LYS A 39 -36.22 25.10 11.13
N VAL A 40 -34.98 24.86 11.52
CA VAL A 40 -33.99 24.08 10.76
C VAL A 40 -33.63 22.89 11.62
N ILE A 41 -34.14 21.72 11.27
CA ILE A 41 -34.00 20.51 12.08
C ILE A 41 -33.26 19.46 11.27
N LEU A 42 -32.25 18.85 11.90
CA LEU A 42 -31.63 17.61 11.44
C LEU A 42 -32.00 16.51 12.42
N PHE A 43 -32.75 15.53 11.96
CA PHE A 43 -33.25 14.43 12.77
C PHE A 43 -32.57 13.13 12.36
N ASN A 44 -32.08 12.39 13.34
CA ASN A 44 -31.58 11.03 13.20
C ASN A 44 -32.77 10.08 13.38
N LEU A 45 -33.26 9.51 12.29
CA LEU A 45 -34.41 8.60 12.29
C LEU A 45 -34.07 7.21 12.87
N THR A 46 -32.80 6.81 12.86
CA THR A 46 -32.36 5.51 13.41
C THR A 46 -32.26 5.54 14.92
N GLU A 47 -31.75 6.64 15.49
CA GLU A 47 -31.61 6.84 16.93
C GLU A 47 -32.77 7.65 17.55
N GLU A 48 -33.76 8.04 16.73
CA GLU A 48 -34.94 8.83 17.11
C GLU A 48 -34.59 10.12 17.89
N ARG A 49 -33.52 10.82 17.47
CA ARG A 49 -33.02 12.03 18.17
C ARG A 49 -32.76 13.18 17.20
N SER A 50 -32.83 14.41 17.71
CA SER A 50 -32.36 15.59 16.96
C SER A 50 -30.85 15.77 17.12
N GLU A 51 -30.16 16.14 16.04
CA GLU A 51 -28.73 16.43 16.07
C GLU A 51 -28.47 17.91 16.38
N ASP A 52 -27.39 18.19 17.11
CA ASP A 52 -26.93 19.57 17.34
C ASP A 52 -26.23 20.11 16.08
N ILE A 53 -26.76 21.22 15.56
CA ILE A 53 -26.33 21.82 14.30
C ILE A 53 -26.00 23.30 14.47
N ALA A 54 -25.08 23.78 13.65
CA ALA A 54 -24.89 25.19 13.34
C ALA A 54 -25.35 25.44 11.90
N PHE A 55 -25.86 26.63 11.59
CA PHE A 55 -26.19 26.98 10.21
C PHE A 55 -25.86 28.42 9.86
N GLU A 56 -25.57 28.64 8.59
CA GLU A 56 -25.22 29.93 8.02
C GLU A 56 -26.00 30.15 6.72
N TYR A 57 -26.44 31.39 6.49
CA TYR A 57 -27.22 31.73 5.30
C TYR A 57 -26.61 32.88 4.51
N SER A 58 -26.30 32.62 3.24
CA SER A 58 -25.82 33.63 2.29
C SER A 58 -26.18 33.25 0.85
N ASN A 59 -26.45 34.24 0.00
CA ASN A 59 -26.60 34.04 -1.45
C ASN A 59 -27.57 32.91 -1.85
N ARG A 60 -28.78 32.86 -1.25
CA ARG A 60 -29.77 31.79 -1.48
C ARG A 60 -29.30 30.38 -1.11
N ARG A 61 -28.28 30.25 -0.25
CA ARG A 61 -27.73 28.99 0.24
C ARG A 61 -27.74 28.98 1.76
N LEU A 62 -28.43 28.00 2.33
CA LEU A 62 -28.35 27.64 3.74
C LEU A 62 -27.35 26.50 3.88
N ILE A 63 -26.31 26.72 4.66
CA ILE A 63 -25.30 25.72 4.99
C ILE A 63 -25.59 25.25 6.41
N ILE A 64 -25.85 23.96 6.57
CA ILE A 64 -26.09 23.30 7.86
C ILE A 64 -24.88 22.41 8.16
N ARG A 65 -24.26 22.64 9.32
CA ARG A 65 -23.07 21.94 9.80
C ARG A 65 -23.39 21.24 11.13
N PRO A 66 -23.43 19.90 11.15
CA PRO A 66 -23.46 19.14 12.39
C PRO A 66 -22.28 19.51 13.28
N ARG A 67 -22.51 19.75 14.59
CA ARG A 67 -21.42 20.05 15.53
C ARG A 67 -20.58 18.83 15.89
N LYS A 68 -21.17 17.64 15.75
CA LYS A 68 -20.51 16.34 15.87
C LYS A 68 -20.62 15.63 14.52
N HIS A 69 -19.65 14.77 14.22
CA HIS A 69 -19.74 13.89 13.05
C HIS A 69 -21.03 13.06 13.11
N LEU A 70 -21.65 12.88 11.95
CA LEU A 70 -22.84 12.05 11.79
C LEU A 70 -22.50 10.59 12.12
N SER A 71 -23.46 9.86 12.69
CA SER A 71 -23.39 8.43 12.91
C SER A 71 -23.33 7.71 11.56
N GLN A 72 -22.62 6.57 11.52
CA GLN A 72 -22.49 5.73 10.33
C GLN A 72 -23.72 4.84 10.15
N ASN A 73 -23.98 4.37 8.93
CA ASN A 73 -25.11 3.49 8.62
C ASN A 73 -26.45 3.99 9.20
N THR A 74 -26.68 5.30 9.11
CA THR A 74 -27.75 5.97 9.82
C THR A 74 -28.64 6.71 8.83
N HIS A 75 -29.94 6.68 9.08
CA HIS A 75 -30.93 7.40 8.30
C HIS A 75 -31.18 8.79 8.91
N TYR A 76 -30.97 9.84 8.12
CA TYR A 76 -31.16 11.22 8.52
C TYR A 76 -32.27 11.90 7.72
N GLN A 77 -33.02 12.78 8.38
CA GLN A 77 -34.01 13.65 7.77
C GLN A 77 -33.71 15.11 8.12
N ILE A 78 -33.63 15.94 7.10
CA ILE A 78 -33.61 17.40 7.22
C ILE A 78 -35.05 17.90 7.12
N GLN A 79 -35.44 18.78 8.03
CA GLN A 79 -36.73 19.42 8.01
C GLN A 79 -36.59 20.94 8.14
N LEU A 80 -37.18 21.65 7.18
CA LEU A 80 -37.36 23.11 7.23
C LEU A 80 -38.83 23.40 7.50
N ILE A 81 -39.12 24.06 8.61
CA ILE A 81 -40.49 24.29 9.06
C ILE A 81 -41.18 25.35 8.20
N GLY A 82 -42.26 24.93 7.55
CA GLY A 82 -43.21 25.79 6.83
C GLY A 82 -44.44 26.14 7.67
N GLY A 83 -45.46 26.67 7.02
CA GLY A 83 -46.71 27.13 7.64
C GLY A 83 -46.71 28.61 8.02
N ARG A 84 -47.72 29.04 8.79
CA ARG A 84 -47.98 30.46 9.11
C ARG A 84 -46.81 31.14 9.85
N GLU A 85 -46.08 30.39 10.66
CA GLU A 85 -44.91 30.86 11.40
C GLU A 85 -43.59 30.30 10.85
N GLY A 86 -43.63 29.64 9.69
CA GLY A 86 -42.47 29.03 9.08
C GLY A 86 -41.46 30.03 8.51
N ILE A 87 -40.51 29.49 7.76
CA ILE A 87 -39.47 30.27 7.09
C ILE A 87 -40.10 31.19 6.03
N LYS A 88 -39.61 32.42 5.93
CA LYS A 88 -40.13 33.46 5.03
C LYS A 88 -39.09 33.90 4.03
N ASP A 89 -39.50 34.20 2.81
CA ASP A 89 -38.63 34.87 1.85
C ASP A 89 -38.50 36.38 2.13
N ILE A 90 -37.59 37.06 1.42
CA ILE A 90 -37.42 38.51 1.51
C ILE A 90 -38.64 39.32 1.07
N THR A 91 -39.59 38.70 0.37
CA THR A 91 -40.87 39.32 -0.02
C THR A 91 -41.95 39.18 1.05
N GLY A 92 -41.63 38.52 2.17
CA GLY A 92 -42.52 38.29 3.30
C GLY A 92 -43.43 37.07 3.14
N ARG A 93 -43.28 36.29 2.07
CA ARG A 93 -44.08 35.08 1.85
C ARG A 93 -43.55 33.94 2.69
N VAL A 94 -44.45 33.24 3.38
CA VAL A 94 -44.13 32.03 4.15
C VAL A 94 -43.99 30.81 3.24
N MET A 95 -43.09 29.91 3.60
CA MET A 95 -43.03 28.57 3.04
C MET A 95 -44.32 27.83 3.44
N ALA A 96 -45.17 27.48 2.48
CA ALA A 96 -46.52 26.99 2.78
C ALA A 96 -46.52 25.64 3.51
N GLU A 97 -45.66 24.72 3.06
CA GLU A 97 -45.47 23.38 3.62
C GLU A 97 -44.04 23.21 4.10
N SER A 98 -43.82 22.38 5.12
CA SER A 98 -42.48 22.05 5.56
C SER A 98 -41.73 21.30 4.48
N TYR A 99 -40.48 21.67 4.23
CA TYR A 99 -39.62 20.93 3.33
C TYR A 99 -38.91 19.80 4.08
N GLN A 100 -38.91 18.60 3.50
CA GLN A 100 -38.25 17.42 4.04
C GLN A 100 -37.27 16.83 3.02
N SER A 101 -36.09 16.44 3.47
CA SER A 101 -35.10 15.72 2.66
C SER A 101 -34.43 14.64 3.50
N GLU A 102 -34.41 13.42 3.00
CA GLU A 102 -33.80 12.27 3.68
C GLU A 102 -32.46 11.92 3.03
N PHE A 103 -31.55 11.30 3.77
CA PHE A 103 -30.30 10.74 3.25
C PHE A 103 -29.75 9.67 4.20
N TYR A 104 -28.88 8.82 3.68
CA TYR A 104 -28.29 7.70 4.42
C TYR A 104 -26.78 7.85 4.48
N THR A 105 -26.22 7.82 5.69
CA THR A 105 -24.76 7.76 5.84
C THR A 105 -24.27 6.36 5.52
N SER A 106 -23.06 6.28 4.96
CA SER A 106 -22.42 5.00 4.72
C SER A 106 -22.12 4.27 6.03
N VAL A 107 -22.14 2.93 5.99
CA VAL A 107 -21.43 2.11 6.97
C VAL A 107 -19.96 2.52 6.89
N ALA A 108 -19.27 2.77 8.01
CA ALA A 108 -17.82 2.71 7.90
C ALA A 108 -17.46 1.26 7.63
N THR A 109 -17.14 0.97 6.38
CA THR A 109 -16.33 -0.18 6.04
C THR A 109 -14.93 0.08 6.58
N THR A 110 -14.77 0.08 7.91
CA THR A 110 -13.47 0.01 8.55
C THR A 110 -13.12 -1.47 8.48
N ILE A 111 -12.62 -1.85 7.31
CA ILE A 111 -11.93 -3.12 7.19
C ILE A 111 -10.83 -3.13 8.27
N GLN A 112 -10.78 -4.21 9.03
CA GLN A 112 -9.80 -4.36 10.09
C GLN A 112 -8.45 -4.77 9.48
N PRO A 113 -7.31 -4.33 10.04
CA PRO A 113 -6.02 -4.90 9.67
C PRO A 113 -6.01 -6.42 9.91
N PRO A 114 -5.15 -7.17 9.21
CA PRO A 114 -4.98 -8.60 9.46
C PRO A 114 -4.26 -8.81 10.80
N THR A 115 -4.44 -9.98 11.42
CA THR A 115 -3.64 -10.34 12.60
C THR A 115 -2.46 -11.18 12.18
N ILE A 116 -1.25 -10.64 12.28
CA ILE A 116 -0.03 -11.38 11.95
C ILE A 116 0.16 -12.54 12.94
N THR A 117 0.28 -13.75 12.41
CA THR A 117 0.48 -14.98 13.19
C THR A 117 1.92 -15.47 13.14
N SER A 118 2.66 -15.14 12.07
CA SER A 118 4.08 -15.48 11.93
C SER A 118 4.79 -14.48 11.03
N PRO A 119 6.05 -14.11 11.33
CA PRO A 119 6.74 -14.36 12.59
C PRO A 119 6.17 -13.49 13.72
N THR A 120 6.45 -13.87 14.97
CA THR A 120 6.14 -13.04 16.14
C THR A 120 7.05 -11.83 16.21
N ASP A 121 6.59 -10.76 16.87
CA ASP A 121 7.38 -9.56 17.11
C ASP A 121 8.67 -9.88 17.89
N LEU A 122 9.77 -9.21 17.53
CA LEU A 122 11.11 -9.32 18.12
C LEU A 122 11.78 -10.69 17.98
N VAL A 123 11.53 -11.42 16.89
CA VAL A 123 12.15 -12.73 16.64
C VAL A 123 13.45 -12.64 15.84
N GLU A 124 14.31 -13.65 15.97
CA GLU A 124 15.43 -13.91 15.06
C GLU A 124 15.05 -15.01 14.05
N ILE A 125 15.31 -14.77 12.76
CA ILE A 125 15.01 -15.69 11.67
C ILE A 125 16.31 -16.07 10.97
N SER A 126 16.56 -17.38 10.91
CA SER A 126 17.59 -17.99 10.06
C SER A 126 16.92 -18.82 8.96
N GLY A 127 17.27 -18.58 7.69
CA GLY A 127 16.65 -19.28 6.56
C GLY A 127 15.71 -18.40 5.73
N ASP A 128 14.67 -19.01 5.17
CA ASP A 128 13.67 -18.28 4.38
C ASP A 128 12.69 -17.52 5.28
N VAL A 129 12.35 -16.29 4.90
CA VAL A 129 11.38 -15.47 5.63
C VAL A 129 10.02 -15.61 4.97
N SER A 130 9.01 -16.07 5.71
CA SER A 130 7.62 -16.00 5.30
C SER A 130 6.74 -15.35 6.37
N PHE A 131 5.70 -14.67 5.91
CA PHE A 131 4.74 -13.96 6.74
C PHE A 131 3.38 -14.63 6.62
N LYS A 132 2.73 -14.87 7.76
CA LYS A 132 1.39 -15.45 7.86
C LYS A 132 0.48 -14.57 8.70
N TRP A 133 -0.79 -14.52 8.35
CA TRP A 133 -1.81 -13.81 9.13
C TRP A 133 -3.15 -14.52 9.09
N THR A 134 -4.06 -14.16 10.01
CA THR A 134 -5.46 -14.58 9.92
C THR A 134 -6.23 -13.64 8.99
N PRO A 135 -7.15 -14.16 8.15
CA PRO A 135 -7.96 -13.32 7.27
C PRO A 135 -8.81 -12.30 8.05
N SER A 136 -8.91 -11.07 7.54
CA SER A 136 -9.82 -10.05 8.08
C SER A 136 -11.19 -10.13 7.40
N PRO A 137 -12.30 -10.07 8.16
CA PRO A 137 -13.64 -9.98 7.58
C PRO A 137 -13.75 -8.80 6.61
N GLY A 138 -14.23 -9.06 5.39
CA GLY A 138 -14.39 -8.05 4.34
C GLY A 138 -13.12 -7.70 3.55
N ALA A 139 -12.00 -8.39 3.79
CA ALA A 139 -10.81 -8.26 2.96
C ALA A 139 -10.93 -9.02 1.63
N ALA A 140 -10.66 -8.31 0.54
CA ALA A 140 -10.50 -8.90 -0.79
C ALA A 140 -9.03 -9.25 -1.08
N TYR A 141 -8.08 -8.42 -0.60
CA TYR A 141 -6.64 -8.68 -0.69
C TYR A 141 -5.88 -7.95 0.43
N TYR A 142 -4.60 -8.26 0.55
CA TYR A 142 -3.68 -7.66 1.51
C TYR A 142 -2.53 -6.95 0.81
N GLU A 143 -2.03 -5.91 1.46
CA GLU A 143 -0.79 -5.24 1.12
C GLU A 143 0.17 -5.39 2.29
N VAL A 144 1.36 -5.91 2.02
CA VAL A 144 2.41 -6.16 3.02
C VAL A 144 3.62 -5.36 2.64
N GLU A 145 4.27 -4.74 3.62
CA GLU A 145 5.44 -3.89 3.45
C GLU A 145 6.55 -4.32 4.41
N VAL A 146 7.77 -4.36 3.92
CA VAL A 146 8.99 -4.68 4.68
C VAL A 146 9.99 -3.54 4.51
N SER A 147 10.53 -3.05 5.62
CA SER A 147 11.45 -1.90 5.67
C SER A 147 12.66 -2.18 6.58
N ARG A 148 13.77 -1.47 6.33
CA ARG A 148 14.91 -1.40 7.28
C ARG A 148 14.71 -0.36 8.39
N THR A 149 13.62 0.41 8.35
CA THR A 149 13.33 1.50 9.29
C THR A 149 11.95 1.31 9.91
N ASN A 150 11.81 1.64 11.19
CA ASN A 150 10.52 1.59 11.89
C ASN A 150 9.49 2.62 11.35
N THR A 151 9.95 3.65 10.66
CA THR A 151 9.12 4.66 9.99
C THR A 151 8.66 4.25 8.60
N PHE A 152 9.13 3.11 8.08
CA PHE A 152 8.86 2.63 6.71
C PHE A 152 9.31 3.61 5.61
N GLN A 153 10.28 4.48 5.89
CA GLN A 153 10.84 5.40 4.89
C GLN A 153 11.78 4.69 3.90
N ASN A 154 12.48 3.65 4.36
CA ASN A 154 13.34 2.81 3.51
C ASN A 154 12.66 1.46 3.26
N LEU A 155 11.76 1.43 2.29
CA LEU A 155 11.03 0.21 1.91
C LEU A 155 11.96 -0.72 1.13
N VAL A 156 12.07 -1.96 1.58
CA VAL A 156 12.85 -3.02 0.92
C VAL A 156 11.95 -3.87 0.03
N TRP A 157 10.69 -4.04 0.44
CA TRP A 157 9.69 -4.77 -0.34
C TRP A 157 8.29 -4.28 0.01
N PRO A 158 7.36 -4.20 -0.95
CA PRO A 158 7.54 -4.55 -2.36
C PRO A 158 8.15 -3.38 -3.17
N ALA A 159 8.74 -3.69 -4.33
CA ALA A 159 9.30 -2.68 -5.25
C ALA A 159 8.21 -1.91 -6.04
N SER A 160 7.01 -2.47 -6.13
CA SER A 160 5.81 -1.91 -6.74
C SER A 160 4.58 -2.41 -5.98
N GLU A 161 3.38 -1.91 -6.31
CA GLU A 161 2.15 -2.35 -5.63
C GLU A 161 1.88 -3.84 -5.90
N VAL A 162 1.89 -4.66 -4.85
CA VAL A 162 1.62 -6.11 -4.91
C VAL A 162 0.35 -6.41 -4.12
N LYS A 163 -0.61 -7.07 -4.77
CA LYS A 163 -1.86 -7.53 -4.15
C LYS A 163 -1.73 -9.00 -3.76
N ILE A 164 -1.93 -9.30 -2.48
CA ILE A 164 -1.83 -10.66 -1.95
C ILE A 164 -3.24 -11.14 -1.63
N TYR A 165 -3.73 -12.13 -2.38
CA TYR A 165 -5.06 -12.70 -2.15
C TYR A 165 -5.05 -13.82 -1.09
N GLU A 166 -3.89 -14.41 -0.86
CA GLU A 166 -3.66 -15.44 0.15
C GLU A 166 -3.39 -14.83 1.54
N THR A 167 -3.28 -15.69 2.56
CA THR A 167 -2.92 -15.29 3.93
C THR A 167 -1.48 -15.63 4.32
N GLU A 168 -0.64 -15.89 3.32
CA GLU A 168 0.79 -16.11 3.46
C GLU A 168 1.54 -15.42 2.31
N VAL A 169 2.71 -14.87 2.60
CA VAL A 169 3.63 -14.37 1.56
C VAL A 169 5.10 -14.59 1.96
N SER A 170 5.90 -15.02 1.00
CA SER A 170 7.36 -15.04 1.10
C SER A 170 7.91 -13.90 0.23
N PRO A 171 8.35 -12.77 0.81
CA PRO A 171 8.82 -11.64 0.04
C PRO A 171 10.14 -11.98 -0.66
N TYR A 172 10.26 -11.59 -1.92
CA TYR A 172 11.52 -11.73 -2.66
C TYR A 172 12.47 -10.59 -2.28
N ILE A 173 13.30 -10.84 -1.27
CA ILE A 173 14.29 -9.90 -0.72
C ILE A 173 15.65 -10.59 -0.68
N ASN A 174 16.67 -9.93 -1.21
CA ASN A 174 18.05 -10.32 -0.94
C ASN A 174 18.42 -9.84 0.47
N TYR A 175 18.18 -10.70 1.47
CA TYR A 175 18.36 -10.33 2.86
C TYR A 175 19.83 -10.21 3.22
N GLU A 176 20.18 -9.07 3.83
CA GLU A 176 21.45 -8.91 4.53
C GLU A 176 21.22 -9.17 6.01
N LYS A 177 22.26 -9.58 6.73
CA LYS A 177 22.18 -9.73 8.18
C LYS A 177 21.83 -8.38 8.82
N GLY A 178 20.72 -8.31 9.54
CA GLY A 178 20.25 -7.03 10.07
C GLY A 178 18.82 -7.02 10.56
N LEU A 179 18.38 -5.82 10.97
CA LEU A 179 17.06 -5.56 11.52
C LEU A 179 16.07 -5.15 10.42
N TYR A 180 14.89 -5.75 10.47
CA TYR A 180 13.80 -5.48 9.54
C TYR A 180 12.48 -5.26 10.29
N TYR A 181 11.59 -4.52 9.63
CA TYR A 181 10.26 -4.20 10.10
C TYR A 181 9.25 -4.62 9.03
N MET A 182 8.18 -5.29 9.42
CA MET A 182 7.08 -5.63 8.53
C MET A 182 5.76 -5.08 9.06
N ARG A 183 4.90 -4.61 8.17
CA ARG A 183 3.50 -4.29 8.46
C ARG A 183 2.61 -4.78 7.33
N ALA A 184 1.35 -5.07 7.66
CA ALA A 184 0.35 -5.46 6.68
C ALA A 184 -0.91 -4.60 6.81
N ARG A 185 -1.71 -4.52 5.76
CA ARG A 185 -3.06 -3.96 5.82
C ARG A 185 -3.99 -4.72 4.89
N SER A 186 -5.24 -4.79 5.28
CA SER A 186 -6.32 -5.38 4.49
C SER A 186 -6.96 -4.34 3.57
N VAL A 187 -7.37 -4.76 2.39
CA VAL A 187 -8.08 -3.96 1.39
C VAL A 187 -9.35 -4.69 0.94
N ASN A 188 -10.48 -3.99 0.92
CA ASN A 188 -11.78 -4.59 0.52
C ASN A 188 -11.99 -4.57 -1.01
N ALA A 189 -13.10 -5.15 -1.47
CA ALA A 189 -13.43 -5.23 -2.90
C ALA A 189 -13.61 -3.85 -3.56
N GLU A 190 -14.03 -2.84 -2.79
CA GLU A 190 -14.15 -1.46 -3.23
C GLU A 190 -12.82 -0.67 -3.20
N GLY A 191 -11.71 -1.31 -2.85
CA GLY A 191 -10.37 -0.69 -2.78
C GLY A 191 -10.11 0.14 -1.52
N LYS A 192 -11.00 0.10 -0.52
CA LYS A 192 -10.84 0.79 0.77
C LYS A 192 -9.83 0.04 1.64
N LYS A 193 -8.85 0.78 2.17
CA LYS A 193 -7.72 0.25 2.93
C LYS A 193 -7.95 0.40 4.44
N SER A 194 -7.54 -0.60 5.21
CA SER A 194 -7.44 -0.52 6.68
C SER A 194 -6.23 0.32 7.11
N HIS A 195 -6.17 0.65 8.40
CA HIS A 195 -4.89 1.02 9.01
C HIS A 195 -3.91 -0.15 8.90
N TYR A 196 -2.61 0.14 8.92
CA TYR A 196 -1.62 -0.93 9.02
C TYR A 196 -1.67 -1.60 10.39
N THR A 197 -1.25 -2.87 10.43
CA THR A 197 -0.96 -3.59 11.68
C THR A 197 0.07 -2.84 12.50
N LYS A 198 0.14 -3.18 13.81
CA LYS A 198 1.37 -2.93 14.56
C LYS A 198 2.52 -3.56 13.78
N ALA A 199 3.57 -2.79 13.51
CA ALA A 199 4.73 -3.29 12.81
C ALA A 199 5.41 -4.37 13.67
N ILE A 200 5.70 -5.51 13.04
CA ILE A 200 6.55 -6.54 13.64
C ILE A 200 8.01 -6.19 13.36
N GLN A 201 8.87 -6.40 14.34
CA GLN A 201 10.31 -6.29 14.20
C GLN A 201 10.92 -7.69 14.17
N TYR A 202 11.85 -7.96 13.26
CA TYR A 202 12.60 -9.23 13.23
C TYR A 202 14.05 -9.02 12.81
N TYR A 203 14.94 -9.83 13.36
CA TYR A 203 16.35 -9.85 13.02
C TYR A 203 16.65 -11.01 12.07
N TYR A 204 17.20 -10.72 10.90
CA TYR A 204 17.63 -11.75 9.95
C TYR A 204 19.09 -12.10 10.21
N SER A 205 19.39 -13.37 10.50
CA SER A 205 20.75 -13.82 10.82
C SER A 205 21.46 -14.64 9.72
N GLY A 206 20.77 -14.94 8.62
CA GLY A 206 21.32 -15.66 7.47
C GLY A 206 20.80 -17.09 7.33
N LEU A 207 21.17 -17.78 6.26
CA LEU A 207 20.85 -19.20 6.08
C LEU A 207 21.58 -20.05 7.15
N PRO A 208 20.92 -21.08 7.73
CA PRO A 208 21.55 -21.93 8.73
C PRO A 208 22.80 -22.61 8.16
N GLN A 209 23.96 -22.33 8.74
CA GLN A 209 25.18 -23.08 8.44
C GLN A 209 25.07 -24.45 9.11
N THR A 210 25.06 -25.53 8.33
CA THR A 210 25.01 -26.90 8.87
C THR A 210 26.33 -27.20 9.60
N ASN A 211 26.38 -26.98 10.91
CA ASN A 211 27.49 -27.39 11.75
C ASN A 211 27.46 -28.92 11.92
N ASN A 212 28.08 -29.66 11.00
CA ASN A 212 28.39 -31.08 11.23
C ASN A 212 29.53 -31.20 12.25
N ARG A 213 29.19 -31.26 13.54
CA ARG A 213 30.07 -31.79 14.59
C ARG A 213 29.29 -32.62 15.60
N ILE A 214 29.05 -33.88 15.25
CA ILE A 214 29.07 -34.99 16.21
C ILE A 214 29.90 -36.10 15.57
N VAL A 215 31.23 -36.08 15.76
CA VAL A 215 32.02 -37.31 15.61
C VAL A 215 31.98 -37.98 16.98
N LYS A 216 31.09 -38.97 17.10
CA LYS A 216 31.11 -39.93 18.18
C LYS A 216 32.42 -40.71 18.04
N GLU A 217 33.24 -40.67 19.07
CA GLU A 217 34.51 -41.37 19.16
C GLU A 217 34.25 -42.88 19.05
N ILE A 218 34.62 -43.50 17.92
CA ILE A 218 34.61 -44.95 17.74
C ILE A 218 36.07 -45.33 17.50
N ASN A 219 36.66 -46.06 18.44
CA ASN A 219 38.01 -46.60 18.34
C ASN A 219 38.21 -47.30 16.98
N PRO A 220 39.26 -46.98 16.21
CA PRO A 220 39.59 -47.76 15.04
C PRO A 220 40.28 -49.08 15.46
N PRO A 221 39.94 -50.23 14.84
CA PRO A 221 40.71 -51.45 14.97
C PRO A 221 42.08 -51.30 14.25
N PRO A 222 43.11 -52.07 14.65
CA PRO A 222 44.49 -51.72 14.37
C PRO A 222 44.93 -52.25 13.01
N HIS A 223 45.49 -51.41 12.12
CA HIS A 223 46.23 -51.94 10.97
C HIS A 223 47.49 -51.13 10.61
N ILE A 224 48.62 -51.76 10.96
CA ILE A 224 49.85 -52.01 10.18
C ILE A 224 50.54 -50.77 9.55
N LEU A 225 51.69 -50.41 10.13
CA LEU A 225 52.68 -49.48 9.57
C LEU A 225 53.31 -50.07 8.30
N LEU A 226 53.16 -49.36 7.19
CA LEU A 226 54.04 -49.46 6.03
C LEU A 226 54.81 -48.14 5.95
N GLU A 227 56.06 -48.14 6.40
CA GLU A 227 56.96 -47.01 6.22
C GLU A 227 57.37 -46.91 4.74
N THR A 228 57.16 -45.74 4.14
CA THR A 228 57.86 -45.40 2.90
C THR A 228 58.59 -44.08 3.07
N SER A 229 59.90 -44.17 2.87
CA SER A 229 60.87 -43.08 2.92
C SER A 229 60.73 -42.22 1.67
N ALA A 230 59.96 -41.14 1.74
CA ALA A 230 59.98 -40.09 0.72
C ALA A 230 60.36 -38.75 1.35
N ARG A 231 61.52 -38.24 0.94
CA ARG A 231 62.19 -37.05 1.44
C ARG A 231 61.41 -35.79 1.06
N VAL A 232 61.12 -34.95 2.05
CA VAL A 232 60.57 -33.59 1.88
C VAL A 232 61.57 -32.74 1.08
N ILE A 233 61.14 -32.20 -0.06
CA ILE A 233 61.80 -31.09 -0.73
C ILE A 233 60.84 -29.90 -0.61
N SER A 234 61.14 -29.01 0.32
CA SER A 234 60.53 -27.67 0.44
C SER A 234 61.00 -26.84 -0.77
N ASN A 235 60.15 -26.02 -1.41
CA ASN A 235 59.73 -24.72 -0.90
C ASN A 235 58.53 -24.23 -1.70
N GLU A 236 57.38 -24.06 -1.04
CA GLU A 236 56.38 -22.99 -1.19
C GLU A 236 55.08 -23.48 -0.55
N THR A 237 54.68 -22.85 0.55
CA THR A 237 53.47 -23.24 1.29
C THR A 237 52.22 -22.91 0.45
N PRO A 238 51.19 -23.79 0.42
CA PRO A 238 49.90 -23.54 -0.25
C PRO A 238 49.24 -22.21 0.14
N ILE A 239 49.59 -21.68 1.32
CA ILE A 239 49.19 -20.37 1.82
C ILE A 239 49.64 -19.19 0.95
N ASN A 240 50.81 -19.24 0.31
CA ASN A 240 51.29 -18.15 -0.56
C ASN A 240 50.56 -18.14 -1.91
N VAL A 241 50.22 -19.33 -2.43
CA VAL A 241 49.41 -19.48 -3.65
C VAL A 241 47.97 -19.02 -3.41
N LEU A 242 47.39 -19.35 -2.25
CA LEU A 242 46.07 -18.86 -1.83
C LEU A 242 46.06 -17.35 -1.53
N GLN A 243 47.11 -16.79 -0.91
CA GLN A 243 47.20 -15.35 -0.69
C GLN A 243 47.35 -14.55 -1.99
N GLN A 244 48.10 -15.04 -2.99
CA GLN A 244 48.14 -14.40 -4.31
C GLN A 244 46.81 -14.56 -5.08
N HIS A 245 46.07 -15.65 -4.89
CA HIS A 245 44.72 -15.80 -5.43
C HIS A 245 43.76 -14.75 -4.85
N PHE A 246 43.77 -14.54 -3.53
CA PHE A 246 42.91 -13.54 -2.88
C PHE A 246 43.30 -12.09 -3.22
N ILE A 247 44.60 -11.80 -3.42
CA ILE A 247 45.05 -10.45 -3.84
C ILE A 247 44.62 -10.16 -5.29
N ASN A 248 44.62 -11.15 -6.18
CA ASN A 248 44.10 -10.99 -7.54
C ASN A 248 42.56 -10.88 -7.58
N GLU A 249 41.82 -11.58 -6.72
CA GLU A 249 40.34 -11.45 -6.63
C GLU A 249 39.88 -10.13 -6.00
N LEU A 250 40.65 -9.55 -5.08
CA LEU A 250 40.36 -8.23 -4.48
C LEU A 250 40.67 -7.05 -5.43
N GLY A 251 41.39 -7.30 -6.53
CA GLY A 251 41.64 -6.32 -7.60
C GLY A 251 40.53 -6.23 -8.66
N GLU A 252 39.66 -7.24 -8.79
CA GLU A 252 38.60 -7.29 -9.82
C GLU A 252 37.19 -6.93 -9.31
N GLN A 253 36.98 -6.75 -8.00
CA GLN A 253 35.69 -6.33 -7.43
C GLN A 253 35.40 -4.82 -7.58
N LYS A 254 35.84 -4.25 -8.71
CA LYS A 254 35.42 -2.92 -9.19
C LYS A 254 35.01 -2.96 -10.66
N LYS A 255 34.33 -4.02 -11.13
CA LYS A 255 33.46 -3.98 -12.33
C LYS A 255 32.80 -5.34 -12.60
N ALA A 256 31.49 -5.45 -12.40
CA ALA A 256 30.64 -6.35 -13.20
C ALA A 256 29.17 -5.98 -13.04
N SER A 257 28.84 -4.71 -13.27
CA SER A 257 27.45 -4.32 -13.40
C SER A 257 26.97 -4.82 -14.78
N PHE A 258 25.85 -5.54 -14.88
CA PHE A 258 25.31 -6.05 -16.16
C PHE A 258 24.80 -4.90 -17.04
N HIS A 259 25.45 -4.63 -18.17
CA HIS A 259 25.14 -3.49 -19.04
C HIS A 259 25.30 -3.83 -20.53
N LEU A 260 24.58 -3.08 -21.36
CA LEU A 260 24.76 -3.09 -22.80
C LEU A 260 26.12 -2.48 -23.17
N ILE A 261 26.94 -3.21 -23.91
CA ILE A 261 28.23 -2.74 -24.44
C ILE A 261 28.04 -2.00 -25.77
N ARG A 262 27.20 -2.56 -26.65
CA ARG A 262 27.08 -2.05 -28.02
C ARG A 262 25.68 -2.29 -28.57
N SER A 263 25.20 -1.36 -29.37
CA SER A 263 24.02 -1.54 -30.22
C SER A 263 24.38 -1.30 -31.69
N LYS A 264 23.74 -2.03 -32.59
CA LYS A 264 23.69 -1.74 -34.03
C LYS A 264 22.21 -1.64 -34.41
N PRO A 265 21.73 -0.48 -34.90
CA PRO A 265 22.44 0.78 -35.09
C PRO A 265 22.94 1.43 -33.78
N LYS A 266 23.97 2.27 -33.88
CA LYS A 266 24.59 2.93 -32.73
C LYS A 266 23.55 3.81 -32.01
N HIS A 267 23.49 3.72 -30.68
CA HIS A 267 22.68 4.61 -29.85
C HIS A 267 22.95 6.08 -30.24
N LYS A 268 21.88 6.83 -30.56
CA LYS A 268 21.90 8.22 -31.07
C LYS A 268 22.55 8.43 -32.46
N GLY A 269 22.59 7.40 -33.31
CA GLY A 269 23.03 7.54 -34.70
C GLY A 269 22.04 8.40 -35.51
N THR A 270 22.55 9.41 -36.20
CA THR A 270 21.79 10.22 -37.17
C THR A 270 21.95 9.64 -38.58
N ASN A 271 20.91 9.72 -39.43
CA ASN A 271 20.90 9.19 -40.81
C ASN A 271 21.11 7.66 -40.91
N LEU A 272 20.31 6.89 -40.18
CA LEU A 272 20.34 5.43 -40.23
C LEU A 272 19.75 4.92 -41.56
N THR A 273 20.60 4.43 -42.46
CA THR A 273 20.17 3.64 -43.62
C THR A 273 19.83 2.22 -43.16
N LEU A 274 18.55 1.98 -42.91
CA LEU A 274 17.99 0.66 -42.57
C LEU A 274 17.98 -0.25 -43.80
N ASN A 275 19.16 -0.67 -44.25
CA ASN A 275 19.31 -1.59 -45.38
C ASN A 275 19.20 -3.08 -44.99
N ASN A 276 18.91 -3.39 -43.72
CA ASN A 276 18.44 -4.70 -43.23
C ASN A 276 17.82 -4.50 -41.82
N ASN A 277 16.62 -5.05 -41.58
CA ASN A 277 15.77 -4.88 -40.39
C ASN A 277 16.32 -5.45 -39.06
N GLU A 278 17.63 -5.49 -38.86
CA GLU A 278 18.24 -6.17 -37.72
C GLU A 278 18.76 -5.17 -36.67
N ILE A 279 18.27 -5.30 -35.44
CA ILE A 279 18.79 -4.59 -34.26
C ILE A 279 19.60 -5.59 -33.45
N VAL A 280 20.90 -5.36 -33.34
CA VAL A 280 21.82 -6.24 -32.58
C VAL A 280 22.25 -5.52 -31.30
N LEU A 281 22.01 -6.16 -30.16
CA LEU A 281 22.40 -5.69 -28.83
C LEU A 281 23.46 -6.64 -28.26
N THR A 282 24.61 -6.10 -27.86
CA THR A 282 25.73 -6.87 -27.28
C THR A 282 25.92 -6.47 -25.83
N PHE A 283 25.93 -7.47 -24.94
CA PHE A 283 26.04 -7.29 -23.50
C PHE A 283 27.42 -7.69 -23.00
N ASN A 284 27.74 -7.31 -21.76
CA ASN A 284 29.03 -7.59 -21.15
C ASN A 284 29.19 -9.00 -20.58
N GLN A 285 28.13 -9.81 -20.65
CA GLN A 285 28.11 -11.21 -20.23
C GLN A 285 27.04 -11.95 -21.05
N GLU A 286 27.10 -13.28 -21.04
CA GLU A 286 26.10 -14.14 -21.69
C GLU A 286 24.71 -13.94 -21.08
N ILE A 287 23.68 -14.04 -21.93
CA ILE A 287 22.28 -13.93 -21.52
C ILE A 287 21.61 -15.27 -21.75
N ASP A 288 20.77 -15.67 -20.80
CA ASP A 288 19.85 -16.79 -20.93
C ASP A 288 18.83 -16.54 -22.07
N PRO A 289 18.82 -17.37 -23.14
CA PRO A 289 17.94 -17.18 -24.29
C PRO A 289 16.45 -17.16 -23.92
N ASP A 290 16.05 -17.89 -22.88
CA ASP A 290 14.64 -17.99 -22.45
C ASP A 290 14.15 -16.73 -21.72
N SER A 291 15.09 -15.86 -21.32
CA SER A 291 14.80 -14.58 -20.67
C SER A 291 14.55 -13.42 -21.67
N VAL A 292 14.68 -13.67 -22.99
CA VAL A 292 14.48 -12.66 -24.04
C VAL A 292 13.15 -12.92 -24.75
N SER A 293 12.11 -12.16 -24.39
CA SER A 293 10.81 -12.20 -25.06
C SER A 293 10.53 -10.92 -25.86
N SER A 294 9.57 -10.98 -26.80
CA SER A 294 9.10 -9.80 -27.55
C SER A 294 8.41 -8.74 -26.67
N GLU A 295 8.15 -9.04 -25.39
CA GLU A 295 7.65 -8.08 -24.41
C GLU A 295 8.80 -7.32 -23.71
N ALA A 296 9.99 -7.92 -23.62
CA ALA A 296 11.17 -7.32 -23.00
C ALA A 296 11.92 -6.35 -23.95
N VAL A 297 11.71 -6.47 -25.27
CA VAL A 297 12.37 -5.63 -26.29
C VAL A 297 11.31 -5.05 -27.23
N TYR A 298 10.99 -3.77 -27.06
CA TYR A 298 10.07 -3.04 -27.92
C TYR A 298 10.77 -1.85 -28.60
N VAL A 299 10.48 -1.66 -29.88
CA VAL A 299 10.93 -0.48 -30.64
C VAL A 299 9.87 0.60 -30.51
N LEU A 300 10.17 1.66 -29.76
CA LEU A 300 9.35 2.88 -29.78
C LEU A 300 9.66 3.65 -31.05
N ALA A 301 8.69 3.75 -31.96
CA ALA A 301 8.76 4.72 -33.05
C ALA A 301 8.43 6.10 -32.48
N GLU A 302 9.45 6.89 -32.15
CA GLU A 302 9.25 8.33 -31.91
C GLU A 302 8.91 8.99 -33.25
N ARG A 303 7.65 9.41 -33.35
CA ARG A 303 7.16 10.35 -34.36
C ARG A 303 7.81 11.70 -34.06
N ASN A 304 8.80 12.10 -34.86
CA ASN A 304 8.99 13.51 -35.16
C ASN A 304 8.01 13.89 -36.27
#